data_AF-A0A2T1DK96-F1
#
_entry.id   AF-A0A2T1DK96-F1
#
_cell.length_a   1.000
_cell.length_b   1.000
_cell.length_c   1.000
_cell.angle_alpha   90.00
_cell.angle_beta   90.00
_cell.angle_gamma   90.00
#
_symmetry.space_group_name_H-M   'P 1'
#
loop_
_entity.id
_entity.type
_entity.pdbx_description
1 polymer ?
#
loop_
_entity_poly.entity_id
_entity_poly.type
_entity_poly.pdbx_seq_one_letter_code
_entity_poly.pdbx_strand_id
1 'polypeptide(L)'
;MPGHDIIVIGTSAGGLKALGAIVGALPADIDAVLFIVQHLAADKPSLLPKILADVSALPASHPADGESIQKGRIYVAPPDYHLLVNQGAMRVVRGPQENRFRPAIDALFRSAARAYGSRVVGVVLTGYLDDGTVGLQAVKKRGGVAIVQDPNEAEYPSMVKSALRYVKVDHCLPLAEIPDRLVQLSQLVAEEEPAVTEEIEVESKIAEQEMNTQEFLKNVEAIGTRTTYTCPECNGSIWQIGTEEPLRFRCHIGHSFTANVFLSEQTQNIENALWSAVRAMEEKVTFSRQMSERMKTYNLQNAATKYEDHAKSLDDEVTLIRGIILDGFATKRTIAEAEEEPSE
;
A
#
# COMPACT_ATOMS: atom_id res chain seq x y z
N MET A 1 11.57 -3.03 -33.18
CA MET A 1 10.39 -2.89 -32.30
C MET A 1 10.92 -2.62 -30.90
N PRO A 2 10.28 -1.76 -30.10
CA PRO A 2 10.74 -1.50 -28.73
C PRO A 2 10.71 -2.79 -27.90
N GLY A 3 11.71 -2.96 -27.02
CA GLY A 3 11.76 -4.10 -26.11
C GLY A 3 10.94 -3.89 -24.83
N HIS A 4 11.11 -4.76 -23.84
CA HIS A 4 10.52 -4.57 -22.51
C HIS A 4 11.32 -3.54 -21.70
N ASP A 5 11.21 -2.27 -22.07
CA ASP A 5 12.08 -1.19 -21.62
C ASP A 5 11.48 -0.30 -20.51
N ILE A 6 10.29 -0.62 -20.03
CA ILE A 6 9.60 0.06 -18.94
C ILE A 6 9.56 -0.85 -17.72
N ILE A 7 10.51 -0.70 -16.80
CA ILE A 7 10.62 -1.55 -15.61
C ILE A 7 9.99 -0.82 -14.43
N VAL A 8 8.98 -1.42 -13.81
CA VAL A 8 8.34 -0.91 -12.60
C VAL A 8 8.60 -1.87 -11.45
N ILE A 9 9.15 -1.38 -10.33
CA ILE A 9 9.55 -2.18 -9.18
C ILE A 9 8.81 -1.69 -7.94
N GLY A 10 8.21 -2.62 -7.20
CA GLY A 10 7.47 -2.36 -5.97
C GLY A 10 8.07 -3.13 -4.80
N THR A 11 8.28 -2.44 -3.67
CA THR A 11 8.79 -3.06 -2.45
C THR A 11 8.35 -2.30 -1.18
N SER A 12 8.49 -2.94 -0.02
CA SER A 12 8.13 -2.38 1.29
C SER A 12 9.19 -2.78 2.34
N ALA A 13 8.82 -3.47 3.41
CA ALA A 13 9.77 -3.95 4.41
C ALA A 13 10.83 -4.88 3.78
N GLY A 14 12.10 -4.69 4.16
CA GLY A 14 13.27 -5.36 3.55
C GLY A 14 13.71 -4.78 2.19
N GLY A 15 12.95 -3.84 1.63
CA GLY A 15 13.13 -3.37 0.25
C GLY A 15 14.43 -2.65 -0.05
N LEU A 16 15.00 -1.90 0.91
CA LEU A 16 16.25 -1.17 0.69
C LEU A 16 17.41 -2.10 0.28
N LYS A 17 17.55 -3.24 0.98
CA LYS A 17 18.59 -4.24 0.67
C LYS A 17 18.32 -4.92 -0.67
N ALA A 18 17.05 -5.24 -0.95
CA ALA A 18 16.65 -5.87 -2.19
C ALA A 18 16.91 -4.96 -3.41
N LEU A 19 16.50 -3.70 -3.33
CA LEU A 19 16.73 -2.70 -4.37
C LEU A 19 18.23 -2.47 -4.58
N GLY A 20 19.01 -2.31 -3.51
CA GLY A 20 20.46 -2.13 -3.61
C GLY A 20 21.16 -3.27 -4.33
N ALA A 21 20.78 -4.52 -4.05
CA ALA A 21 21.32 -5.69 -4.73
C ALA A 21 20.95 -5.71 -6.23
N ILE A 22 19.72 -5.34 -6.57
CA ILE A 22 19.27 -5.30 -7.97
C ILE A 22 20.01 -4.20 -8.73
N VAL A 23 19.92 -2.95 -8.27
CA VAL A 23 20.46 -1.80 -9.01
C VAL A 23 21.99 -1.81 -9.07
N GLY A 24 22.67 -2.39 -8.07
CA GLY A 24 24.12 -2.50 -8.06
C GLY A 24 24.68 -3.55 -9.01
N ALA A 25 23.83 -4.46 -9.52
CA ALA A 25 24.21 -5.45 -10.53
C ALA A 25 23.78 -5.05 -11.95
N LEU A 26 23.02 -3.96 -12.12
CA LEU A 26 22.60 -3.49 -13.44
C LEU A 26 23.73 -2.76 -14.18
N PRO A 27 23.89 -3.01 -15.50
CA PRO A 27 24.90 -2.32 -16.29
C PRO A 27 24.47 -0.88 -16.61
N ALA A 28 25.46 0.00 -16.81
CA ALA A 28 25.23 1.44 -17.08
C ALA A 28 24.50 1.70 -18.42
N ASP A 29 24.60 0.76 -19.36
CA ASP A 29 24.09 0.85 -20.73
C ASP A 29 22.80 0.06 -20.95
N ILE A 30 22.08 -0.31 -19.89
CA ILE A 30 20.78 -0.95 -20.01
C ILE A 30 19.82 -0.11 -20.87
N ASP A 31 19.20 -0.72 -21.87
CA ASP A 31 18.25 -0.06 -22.78
C ASP A 31 16.83 0.02 -22.18
N ALA A 32 16.73 0.36 -20.89
CA ALA A 32 15.49 0.45 -20.14
C ALA A 32 15.49 1.63 -19.16
N VAL A 33 14.32 1.95 -18.63
CA VAL A 33 14.12 2.89 -17.52
C VAL A 33 13.49 2.15 -16.34
N LEU A 34 13.92 2.49 -15.12
CA LEU A 34 13.38 1.91 -13.88
C LEU A 34 12.55 2.94 -13.14
N PHE A 35 11.33 2.56 -12.76
CA PHE A 35 10.48 3.31 -11.84
C PHE A 35 10.29 2.48 -10.57
N ILE A 36 10.52 3.07 -9.42
CA ILE A 36 10.56 2.37 -8.14
C ILE A 36 9.58 3.01 -7.17
N VAL A 37 8.70 2.18 -6.60
CA VAL A 37 7.93 2.50 -5.40
C VAL A 37 8.49 1.69 -4.24
N GLN A 38 8.93 2.40 -3.22
CA GLN A 38 9.22 1.88 -1.89
C GLN A 38 8.21 2.51 -0.94
N HIS A 39 7.51 1.71 -0.13
CA HIS A 39 6.67 2.27 0.93
C HIS A 39 7.53 3.04 1.95
N LEU A 40 7.18 4.30 2.15
CA LEU A 40 7.90 5.26 3.00
C LEU A 40 6.88 6.06 3.82
N ALA A 41 7.31 6.54 4.98
CA ALA A 41 6.51 7.46 5.77
C ALA A 41 6.36 8.81 5.03
N ALA A 42 5.13 9.34 4.99
CA ALA A 42 4.79 10.55 4.25
C ALA A 42 5.43 11.83 4.82
N ASP A 43 5.83 11.83 6.09
CA ASP A 43 6.27 13.02 6.84
C ASP A 43 7.78 13.29 6.75
N LYS A 44 8.55 12.43 6.07
CA LYS A 44 10.02 12.52 6.04
C LYS A 44 10.56 12.57 4.61
N PRO A 45 11.55 13.42 4.34
CA PRO A 45 12.26 13.38 3.06
C PRO A 45 12.97 12.03 2.91
N SER A 46 13.00 11.51 1.68
CA SER A 46 13.67 10.26 1.37
C SER A 46 15.05 10.49 0.79
N LEU A 47 16.05 9.80 1.34
CA LEU A 47 17.39 9.72 0.76
C LEU A 47 17.54 8.51 -0.17
N LEU A 48 16.46 7.78 -0.43
CA LEU A 48 16.50 6.54 -1.21
C LEU A 48 17.12 6.72 -2.60
N PRO A 49 16.79 7.75 -3.42
CA PRO A 49 17.47 7.93 -4.69
C PRO A 49 18.99 8.06 -4.54
N LYS A 50 19.45 8.81 -3.53
CA LYS A 50 20.89 8.97 -3.28
C LYS A 50 21.54 7.64 -2.91
N ILE A 51 20.93 6.88 -2.01
CA ILE A 51 21.45 5.58 -1.57
C ILE A 51 21.53 4.60 -2.76
N LEU A 52 20.53 4.59 -3.63
CA LEU A 52 20.54 3.74 -4.83
C LEU A 52 21.60 4.20 -5.83
N ALA A 53 21.75 5.52 -6.05
CA ALA A 53 22.77 6.07 -6.93
C ALA A 53 24.20 5.76 -6.44
N ASP A 54 24.42 5.71 -5.13
CA ASP A 54 25.75 5.42 -4.55
C ASP A 54 26.22 3.98 -4.83
N VAL A 55 25.29 3.04 -5.08
CA VAL A 55 25.59 1.62 -5.37
C VAL A 55 25.32 1.22 -6.82
N SER A 56 24.69 2.08 -7.62
CA SER A 56 24.25 1.82 -8.99
C SER A 56 25.15 2.52 -10.00
N ALA A 57 25.32 1.91 -11.18
CA ALA A 57 25.92 2.61 -12.32
C ALA A 57 24.95 3.62 -12.98
N LEU A 58 23.65 3.49 -12.70
CA LEU A 58 22.58 4.36 -13.21
C LEU A 58 22.30 5.49 -12.21
N PRO A 59 22.12 6.74 -12.68
CA PRO A 59 21.68 7.84 -11.83
C PRO A 59 20.25 7.60 -11.33
N ALA A 60 20.01 7.96 -10.07
CA ALA A 60 18.71 7.84 -9.43
C ALA A 60 18.22 9.20 -8.89
N SER A 61 16.94 9.51 -9.09
CA SER A 61 16.32 10.76 -8.63
C SER A 61 14.83 10.60 -8.31
N HIS A 62 14.29 11.50 -7.48
CA HIS A 62 12.86 11.77 -7.48
C HIS A 62 12.52 12.56 -8.76
N PRO A 63 11.55 12.12 -9.57
CA PRO A 63 11.17 12.86 -10.77
C PRO A 63 10.38 14.13 -10.43
N ALA A 64 10.42 15.12 -11.32
CA ALA A 64 9.48 16.23 -11.31
C ALA A 64 8.16 15.86 -12.03
N ASP A 65 7.04 16.46 -11.64
CA ASP A 65 5.78 16.31 -12.38
C ASP A 65 5.93 16.84 -13.81
N GLY A 66 5.54 16.02 -14.79
CA GLY A 66 5.69 16.32 -16.22
C GLY A 66 7.09 16.08 -16.80
N GLU A 67 8.04 15.57 -16.00
CA GLU A 67 9.39 15.25 -16.48
C GLU A 67 9.34 14.16 -17.57
N SER A 68 10.08 14.35 -18.66
CA SER A 68 10.17 13.37 -19.75
C SER A 68 10.93 12.12 -19.32
N ILE A 69 10.46 10.96 -19.77
CA ILE A 69 11.07 9.67 -19.47
C ILE A 69 12.39 9.50 -20.23
N GLN A 70 13.46 9.15 -19.50
CA GLN A 70 14.78 8.89 -20.08
C GLN A 70 15.27 7.49 -19.68
N LYS A 71 15.77 6.73 -20.66
CA LYS A 71 16.41 5.42 -20.43
C LYS A 71 17.75 5.57 -19.69
N GLY A 72 18.22 4.48 -19.09
CA GLY A 72 19.45 4.45 -18.31
C GLY A 72 19.33 5.24 -17.01
N ARG A 73 18.13 5.33 -16.43
CA ARG A 73 17.84 6.06 -15.20
C ARG A 73 16.92 5.30 -14.26
N ILE A 74 17.04 5.64 -12.98
CA ILE A 74 16.17 5.17 -11.92
C ILE A 74 15.33 6.35 -11.40
N TYR A 75 14.02 6.22 -11.45
CA TYR A 75 13.07 7.17 -10.89
C TYR A 75 12.41 6.57 -9.66
N VAL A 76 12.57 7.23 -8.52
CA VAL A 76 12.00 6.76 -7.25
C VAL A 76 10.84 7.65 -6.88
N ALA A 77 9.68 7.07 -6.56
CA ALA A 77 8.53 7.82 -6.11
C ALA A 77 8.84 8.64 -4.84
N PRO A 78 8.50 9.94 -4.79
CA PRO A 78 8.71 10.74 -3.59
C PRO A 78 7.68 10.39 -2.49
N PRO A 79 8.04 10.54 -1.19
CA PRO A 79 7.09 10.35 -0.10
C PRO A 79 5.85 11.25 -0.23
N ASP A 80 4.68 10.73 0.12
CA ASP A 80 3.36 11.40 0.01
C ASP A 80 2.90 11.76 -1.41
N TYR A 81 3.55 11.24 -2.46
CA TYR A 81 3.08 11.39 -3.84
C TYR A 81 3.12 10.06 -4.59
N HIS A 82 2.13 9.80 -5.43
CA HIS A 82 2.18 8.72 -6.40
C HIS A 82 3.09 9.10 -7.57
N LEU A 83 3.92 8.16 -7.99
CA LEU A 83 4.63 8.22 -9.27
C LEU A 83 3.82 7.43 -10.29
N LEU A 84 3.30 8.13 -11.30
CA LEU A 84 2.55 7.54 -12.40
C LEU A 84 3.31 7.70 -13.71
N VAL A 85 3.09 6.76 -14.63
CA VAL A 85 3.75 6.72 -15.93
C VAL A 85 2.73 6.96 -17.03
N ASN A 86 2.93 8.05 -17.78
CA ASN A 86 2.16 8.37 -18.99
C ASN A 86 3.05 8.25 -20.23
N GLN A 87 2.45 8.29 -21.41
CA GLN A 87 3.22 8.21 -22.65
C GLN A 87 4.21 9.38 -22.75
N GLY A 88 5.50 9.07 -22.60
CA GLY A 88 6.62 9.99 -22.73
C GLY A 88 6.92 10.85 -21.50
N ALA A 89 6.09 10.85 -20.45
CA ALA A 89 6.26 11.69 -19.28
C ALA A 89 5.81 11.01 -17.98
N MET A 90 6.44 11.41 -16.87
CA MET A 90 6.05 11.01 -15.52
C MET A 90 5.07 12.01 -14.94
N ARG A 91 4.15 11.52 -14.10
CA ARG A 91 3.30 12.36 -13.26
C ARG A 91 3.61 12.09 -11.80
N VAL A 92 3.72 13.16 -11.01
CA VAL A 92 3.96 13.09 -9.57
C VAL A 92 2.83 13.82 -8.86
N VAL A 93 1.87 13.04 -8.38
CA VAL A 93 0.56 13.56 -7.93
C VAL A 93 0.20 13.06 -6.55
N ARG A 94 -0.51 13.87 -5.78
CA ARG A 94 -0.92 13.55 -4.41
C ARG A 94 -2.24 12.77 -4.36
N GLY A 95 -2.57 11.97 -5.38
CA GLY A 95 -3.85 11.28 -5.50
C GLY A 95 -4.28 10.52 -4.22
N PRO A 96 -5.54 10.06 -4.14
CA PRO A 96 -6.01 9.32 -2.98
C PRO A 96 -5.09 8.12 -2.68
N GLN A 97 -4.96 7.75 -1.41
CA GLN A 97 -4.15 6.58 -1.01
C GLN A 97 -4.73 5.31 -1.64
N GLU A 98 -3.85 4.40 -2.07
CA GLU A 98 -4.23 3.04 -2.48
C GLU A 98 -3.52 2.07 -1.56
N ASN A 99 -4.28 1.13 -0.99
CA ASN A 99 -3.81 0.19 0.02
C ASN A 99 -3.14 0.88 1.23
N ARG A 100 -3.59 2.09 1.59
CA ARG A 100 -3.03 3.03 2.60
C ARG A 100 -1.73 3.70 2.22
N PHE A 101 -1.18 3.39 1.05
CA PHE A 101 0.11 3.90 0.64
C PHE A 101 -0.03 5.06 -0.34
N ARG A 102 0.93 5.98 -0.22
CA ARG A 102 1.23 7.03 -1.17
C ARG A 102 2.71 7.39 -0.99
N PRO A 103 3.60 6.88 -1.86
CA PRO A 103 3.33 6.18 -3.12
C PRO A 103 2.79 4.75 -2.95
N ALA A 104 1.84 4.35 -3.80
CA ALA A 104 1.35 2.97 -3.92
C ALA A 104 1.94 2.25 -5.15
N ILE A 105 2.25 0.97 -5.01
CA ILE A 105 2.82 0.12 -6.05
C ILE A 105 1.78 -0.13 -7.14
N ASP A 106 0.55 -0.44 -6.76
CA ASP A 106 -0.57 -0.69 -7.70
C ASP A 106 -0.77 0.49 -8.66
N ALA A 107 -0.67 1.73 -8.16
CA ALA A 107 -0.84 2.94 -8.97
C ALA A 107 0.27 3.10 -10.02
N LEU A 108 1.54 2.88 -9.66
CA LEU A 108 2.65 2.90 -10.61
C LEU A 108 2.48 1.81 -11.68
N PHE A 109 2.20 0.57 -11.25
CA PHE A 109 2.14 -0.56 -12.15
C PHE A 109 0.97 -0.43 -13.14
N ARG A 110 -0.20 -0.03 -12.63
CA ARG A 110 -1.39 0.17 -13.46
C ARG A 110 -1.22 1.30 -14.47
N SER A 111 -0.63 2.44 -14.08
CA SER A 111 -0.37 3.55 -15.01
C SER A 111 0.65 3.18 -16.09
N ALA A 112 1.73 2.49 -15.73
CA ALA A 112 2.70 1.98 -16.71
C ALA A 112 2.05 0.99 -17.69
N ALA A 113 1.27 0.03 -17.18
CA ALA A 113 0.56 -0.95 -18.00
C ALA A 113 -0.45 -0.30 -18.95
N ARG A 114 -1.13 0.77 -18.51
CA ARG A 114 -2.01 1.58 -19.36
C ARG A 114 -1.23 2.27 -20.49
N ALA A 115 -0.08 2.86 -20.18
CA ALA A 115 0.66 3.70 -21.13
C ALA A 115 1.53 2.92 -22.14
N TYR A 116 2.08 1.79 -21.73
CA TYR A 116 3.12 1.05 -22.46
C TYR A 116 2.85 -0.45 -22.65
N GLY A 117 1.80 -0.97 -22.02
CA GLY A 117 1.32 -2.35 -22.14
C GLY A 117 2.39 -3.43 -22.16
N SER A 118 2.56 -4.11 -23.29
CA SER A 118 3.43 -5.28 -23.42
C SER A 118 4.91 -4.97 -23.14
N ARG A 119 5.32 -3.70 -23.23
CA ARG A 119 6.69 -3.25 -22.92
C ARG A 119 6.99 -3.20 -21.42
N VAL A 120 5.99 -3.37 -20.56
CA VAL A 120 6.16 -3.22 -19.11
C VAL A 120 6.65 -4.52 -18.48
N VAL A 121 7.67 -4.41 -17.63
CA VAL A 121 8.08 -5.46 -16.69
C VAL A 121 7.74 -5.00 -15.27
N GLY A 122 6.80 -5.68 -14.64
CA GLY A 122 6.45 -5.46 -13.24
C GLY A 122 7.24 -6.39 -12.33
N VAL A 123 7.87 -5.84 -11.29
CA VAL A 123 8.70 -6.60 -10.33
C VAL A 123 8.21 -6.36 -8.91
N VAL A 124 7.70 -7.39 -8.24
CA VAL A 124 7.31 -7.33 -6.83
C VAL A 124 8.39 -7.99 -5.97
N LEU A 125 8.91 -7.25 -4.99
CA LEU A 125 9.94 -7.72 -4.06
C LEU A 125 9.34 -7.93 -2.66
N THR A 126 10.20 -8.24 -1.69
CA THR A 126 9.88 -8.29 -0.25
C THR A 126 9.01 -7.12 0.22
N GLY A 127 8.06 -7.43 1.10
CA GLY A 127 7.14 -6.47 1.69
C GLY A 127 5.95 -7.13 2.40
N TYR A 128 5.26 -6.32 3.20
CA TYR A 128 4.04 -6.71 3.89
C TYR A 128 2.79 -6.51 3.04
N LEU A 129 1.73 -7.25 3.37
CA LEU A 129 0.40 -7.24 2.74
C LEU A 129 0.47 -7.58 1.26
N ASP A 130 -0.25 -6.86 0.40
CA ASP A 130 -0.54 -7.28 -0.98
C ASP A 130 -0.51 -6.14 -2.02
N ASP A 131 -0.03 -4.94 -1.68
CA ASP A 131 0.13 -3.85 -2.66
C ASP A 131 1.11 -4.24 -3.77
N GLY A 132 0.75 -3.94 -5.02
CA GLY A 132 1.45 -4.39 -6.22
C GLY A 132 0.83 -5.64 -6.85
N THR A 133 0.02 -6.42 -6.13
CA THR A 133 -0.66 -7.60 -6.69
C THR A 133 -1.59 -7.20 -7.84
N VAL A 134 -2.47 -6.23 -7.60
CA VAL A 134 -3.47 -5.79 -8.58
C VAL A 134 -2.80 -5.03 -9.72
N GLY A 135 -1.79 -4.22 -9.42
CA GLY A 135 -0.95 -3.57 -10.41
C GLY A 135 -0.26 -4.57 -11.33
N LEU A 136 0.25 -5.67 -10.79
CA LEU A 136 0.89 -6.72 -11.57
C LEU A 136 -0.12 -7.51 -12.41
N GLN A 137 -1.37 -7.68 -11.94
CA GLN A 137 -2.47 -8.17 -12.79
C GLN A 137 -2.73 -7.23 -13.97
N ALA A 138 -2.73 -5.91 -13.74
CA ALA A 138 -2.88 -4.93 -14.82
C ALA A 138 -1.74 -5.05 -15.84
N VAL A 139 -0.49 -5.22 -15.40
CA VAL A 139 0.66 -5.50 -16.27
C VAL A 139 0.39 -6.75 -17.13
N LYS A 140 -0.06 -7.86 -16.53
CA LYS A 140 -0.37 -9.10 -17.26
C LYS A 140 -1.55 -8.94 -18.24
N LYS A 141 -2.63 -8.25 -17.84
CA LYS A 141 -3.79 -7.96 -18.71
C LYS A 141 -3.39 -7.15 -19.94
N ARG A 142 -2.31 -6.36 -19.83
CA ARG A 142 -1.74 -5.55 -20.91
C ARG A 142 -0.59 -6.24 -21.66
N GLY A 143 -0.39 -7.54 -21.44
CA GLY A 143 0.62 -8.34 -22.14
C GLY A 143 2.06 -8.14 -21.64
N GLY A 144 2.25 -7.44 -20.52
CA GLY A 144 3.56 -7.25 -19.91
C GLY A 144 4.08 -8.50 -19.18
N VAL A 145 5.28 -8.38 -18.62
CA VAL A 145 5.98 -9.46 -17.91
C VAL A 145 5.90 -9.23 -16.40
N ALA A 146 5.58 -10.27 -15.65
CA ALA A 146 5.52 -10.26 -14.20
C ALA A 146 6.67 -11.07 -13.60
N ILE A 147 7.44 -10.41 -12.74
CA ILE A 147 8.53 -10.99 -11.97
C ILE A 147 8.22 -10.82 -10.49
N VAL A 148 8.50 -11.84 -9.69
CA VAL A 148 8.50 -11.75 -8.23
C VAL A 148 9.81 -12.28 -7.68
N GLN A 149 10.26 -11.71 -6.57
CA GLN A 149 11.36 -12.28 -5.78
C GLN A 149 10.98 -13.68 -5.28
N ASP A 150 11.95 -14.59 -5.13
CA ASP A 150 11.72 -15.88 -4.46
C ASP A 150 11.21 -15.64 -3.03
N PRO A 151 10.02 -16.15 -2.66
CA PRO A 151 9.45 -15.95 -1.33
C PRO A 151 10.30 -16.55 -0.20
N ASN A 152 11.22 -17.47 -0.49
CA ASN A 152 12.13 -18.03 0.51
C ASN A 152 13.32 -17.11 0.82
N GLU A 153 13.64 -16.16 -0.07
CA GLU A 153 14.69 -15.14 0.14
C GLU A 153 14.12 -13.78 0.55
N ALA A 154 12.80 -13.59 0.45
CA ALA A 154 12.12 -12.38 0.88
C ALA A 154 12.10 -12.31 2.42
N GLU A 155 12.68 -11.24 2.98
CA GLU A 155 12.66 -10.98 4.43
C GLU A 155 11.22 -10.90 4.96
N TYR A 156 10.33 -10.34 4.14
CA TYR A 156 8.89 -10.26 4.38
C TYR A 156 8.17 -10.80 3.14
N PRO A 157 7.69 -12.06 3.16
CA PRO A 157 7.26 -12.73 1.94
C PRO A 157 5.79 -12.50 1.57
N SER A 158 4.98 -11.83 2.40
CA SER A 158 3.52 -11.80 2.19
C SER A 158 3.12 -11.14 0.87
N MET A 159 3.78 -10.04 0.47
CA MET A 159 3.49 -9.32 -0.77
C MET A 159 3.84 -10.15 -2.02
N VAL A 160 4.97 -10.85 -1.96
CA VAL A 160 5.38 -11.82 -2.99
C VAL A 160 4.40 -12.99 -3.06
N LYS A 161 4.03 -13.58 -1.92
CA LYS A 161 3.06 -14.69 -1.83
C LYS A 161 1.69 -14.29 -2.38
N SER A 162 1.24 -13.05 -2.13
CA SER A 162 0.01 -12.51 -2.70
C SER A 162 0.09 -12.43 -4.23
N ALA A 163 1.16 -11.85 -4.77
CA ALA A 163 1.37 -11.80 -6.21
C ALA A 163 1.37 -13.21 -6.85
N LEU A 164 2.06 -14.18 -6.24
CA LEU A 164 2.06 -15.58 -6.70
C LEU A 164 0.67 -16.25 -6.65
N ARG A 165 -0.18 -15.87 -5.68
CA ARG A 165 -1.52 -16.43 -5.51
C ARG A 165 -2.49 -15.94 -6.59
N TYR A 166 -2.42 -14.66 -6.95
CA TYR A 166 -3.44 -13.99 -7.76
C TYR A 166 -2.98 -13.59 -9.16
N VAL A 167 -1.69 -13.69 -9.48
CA VAL A 167 -1.12 -13.31 -10.77
C VAL A 167 -0.48 -14.53 -11.43
N LYS A 168 -0.68 -14.68 -12.75
CA LYS A 168 0.14 -15.58 -13.55
C LYS A 168 1.54 -14.98 -13.73
N VAL A 169 2.38 -15.17 -12.71
CA VAL A 169 3.78 -14.73 -12.68
C VAL A 169 4.59 -15.50 -13.74
N ASP A 170 5.41 -14.78 -14.52
CA ASP A 170 6.27 -15.38 -15.54
C ASP A 170 7.59 -15.88 -14.94
N HIS A 171 8.10 -15.16 -13.94
CA HIS A 171 9.38 -15.46 -13.29
C HIS A 171 9.29 -15.28 -11.77
N CYS A 172 9.56 -16.35 -11.03
CA CYS A 172 9.85 -16.31 -9.60
C CYS A 172 11.35 -16.59 -9.44
N LEU A 173 12.12 -15.60 -9.03
CA LEU A 173 13.59 -15.63 -9.14
C LEU A 173 14.27 -15.28 -7.82
N PRO A 174 15.40 -15.94 -7.48
CA PRO A 174 16.32 -15.44 -6.48
C PRO A 174 16.71 -13.98 -6.77
N LEU A 175 16.95 -13.20 -5.72
CA LEU A 175 17.19 -11.77 -5.85
C LEU A 175 18.38 -11.46 -6.78
N ALA A 176 19.40 -12.31 -6.77
CA ALA A 176 20.61 -12.18 -7.57
C ALA A 176 20.39 -12.40 -9.09
N GLU A 177 19.33 -13.10 -9.49
CA GLU A 177 19.05 -13.43 -10.90
C GLU A 177 18.14 -12.38 -11.58
N ILE A 178 17.44 -11.57 -10.80
CA ILE A 178 16.54 -10.52 -11.32
C ILE A 178 17.27 -9.53 -12.26
N PRO A 179 18.46 -9.00 -11.93
CA PRO A 179 19.15 -8.02 -12.78
C PRO A 179 19.45 -8.54 -14.18
N ASP A 180 20.03 -9.74 -14.28
CA ASP A 180 20.33 -10.38 -15.56
C ASP A 180 19.06 -10.63 -16.37
N ARG A 181 17.96 -11.00 -15.69
CA ARG A 181 16.68 -11.19 -16.35
C ARG A 181 16.12 -9.88 -16.91
N LEU A 182 16.23 -8.78 -16.18
CA LEU A 182 15.80 -7.45 -16.63
C LEU A 182 16.58 -7.00 -17.87
N VAL A 183 17.90 -7.21 -17.89
CA VAL A 183 18.76 -6.90 -19.04
C VAL A 183 18.32 -7.73 -20.26
N GLN A 184 18.13 -9.04 -20.10
CA GLN A 184 17.64 -9.90 -21.19
C GLN A 184 16.29 -9.44 -21.74
N LEU A 185 15.32 -9.15 -20.87
CA LEU A 185 13.98 -8.71 -21.26
C LEU A 185 14.02 -7.37 -22.00
N SER A 186 14.88 -6.43 -21.61
CA SER A 186 15.02 -5.15 -22.29
C SER A 186 15.43 -5.27 -23.77
N GLN A 187 16.10 -6.37 -24.12
CA GLN A 187 16.57 -6.65 -25.48
C GLN A 187 15.56 -7.48 -26.30
N LEU A 188 14.60 -8.12 -25.64
CA LEU A 188 13.56 -8.91 -26.30
C LEU A 188 12.46 -7.99 -26.82
N VAL A 189 11.99 -8.26 -28.04
CA VAL A 189 10.92 -7.51 -28.67
C VAL A 189 9.60 -7.77 -27.94
N ALA A 190 8.93 -6.70 -27.51
CA ALA A 190 7.61 -6.82 -26.92
C ALA A 190 6.57 -7.26 -27.98
N GLU A 191 5.68 -8.16 -27.58
CA GLU A 191 4.56 -8.63 -28.41
C GLU A 191 3.49 -7.54 -28.61
N GLU A 192 2.45 -7.87 -29.39
CA GLU A 192 1.34 -6.96 -29.65
C GLU A 192 0.59 -6.62 -28.34
N GLU A 193 0.30 -5.33 -28.16
CA GLU A 193 -0.33 -4.81 -26.95
C GLU A 193 -1.85 -5.05 -27.00
N PRO A 194 -2.46 -5.72 -26.00
CA PRO A 194 -3.91 -5.83 -25.87
C PRO A 194 -4.61 -4.46 -25.83
N ALA A 195 -5.94 -4.39 -25.82
CA ALA A 195 -6.69 -3.13 -25.64
C ALA A 195 -6.82 -2.74 -24.15
N VAL A 196 -6.82 -1.44 -23.84
CA VAL A 196 -6.92 -0.97 -22.44
C VAL A 196 -8.34 -1.27 -21.96
N THR A 197 -8.47 -2.00 -20.86
CA THR A 197 -9.78 -2.30 -20.26
C THR A 197 -10.35 -1.05 -19.58
N GLU A 198 -11.68 -0.92 -19.53
CA GLU A 198 -12.35 0.20 -18.86
C GLU A 198 -11.94 0.35 -17.38
N GLU A 199 -11.75 -0.76 -16.65
CA GLU A 199 -11.27 -0.76 -15.26
C GLU A 199 -9.90 -0.05 -15.13
N ILE A 200 -8.89 -0.51 -15.89
CA ILE A 200 -7.55 0.11 -15.91
C ILE A 200 -7.62 1.61 -16.25
N GLU A 201 -8.44 1.99 -17.22
CA GLU A 201 -8.58 3.38 -17.66
C GLU A 201 -9.20 4.26 -16.57
N VAL A 202 -10.31 3.82 -15.98
CA VAL A 202 -11.01 4.53 -14.92
C VAL A 202 -10.12 4.70 -13.70
N GLU A 203 -9.48 3.64 -13.25
CA GLU A 203 -8.70 3.71 -12.02
C GLU A 203 -7.39 4.50 -12.19
N SER A 204 -6.79 4.48 -13.37
CA SER A 204 -5.64 5.34 -13.67
C SER A 204 -6.03 6.81 -13.60
N LYS A 205 -7.19 7.20 -14.16
CA LYS A 205 -7.71 8.57 -14.08
C LYS A 205 -8.00 9.02 -12.65
N ILE A 206 -8.50 8.10 -11.82
CA ILE A 206 -8.72 8.37 -10.39
C ILE A 206 -7.40 8.69 -9.68
N ALA A 207 -6.34 7.91 -9.96
CA ALA A 207 -5.03 8.15 -9.37
C ALA A 207 -4.40 9.48 -9.83
N GLU A 208 -4.66 9.90 -11.08
CA GLU A 208 -4.20 11.16 -11.68
C GLU A 208 -4.91 12.42 -11.11
N GLN A 209 -6.03 12.28 -10.41
CA GLN A 209 -6.88 13.39 -9.90
C GLN A 209 -7.38 14.37 -10.97
N GLU A 210 -7.59 13.91 -12.21
CA GLU A 210 -8.06 14.77 -13.30
C GLU A 210 -9.58 14.91 -13.39
N MET A 211 -10.34 14.45 -12.38
CA MET A 211 -11.79 14.30 -12.45
C MET A 211 -12.54 15.24 -11.50
N ASN A 212 -13.69 15.76 -11.95
CA ASN A 212 -14.65 16.40 -11.05
C ASN A 212 -15.48 15.36 -10.29
N THR A 213 -16.16 15.77 -9.21
CA THR A 213 -16.94 14.87 -8.33
C THR A 213 -17.99 14.04 -9.07
N GLN A 214 -18.65 14.62 -10.08
CA GLN A 214 -19.71 13.93 -10.81
C GLN A 214 -19.14 12.83 -11.72
N GLU A 215 -18.06 13.13 -12.42
CA GLU A 215 -17.36 12.14 -13.26
C GLU A 215 -16.76 11.02 -12.40
N PHE A 216 -16.17 11.38 -11.25
CA PHE A 216 -15.63 10.41 -10.31
C PHE A 216 -16.70 9.40 -9.87
N LEU A 217 -17.87 9.88 -9.41
CA LEU A 217 -18.95 9.01 -8.94
C LEU A 217 -19.48 8.11 -10.06
N LYS A 218 -19.70 8.69 -11.26
CA LYS A 218 -20.15 7.93 -12.43
C LYS A 218 -19.17 6.80 -12.77
N ASN A 219 -17.87 7.09 -12.70
CA ASN A 219 -16.83 6.12 -13.00
C ASN A 219 -16.77 5.00 -11.97
N VAL A 220 -16.81 5.30 -10.67
CA VAL A 220 -16.82 4.27 -9.62
C VAL A 220 -18.07 3.40 -9.69
N GLU A 221 -19.23 3.99 -9.99
CA GLU A 221 -20.48 3.23 -10.18
C GLU A 221 -20.49 2.38 -11.45
N ALA A 222 -19.73 2.76 -12.48
CA ALA A 222 -19.59 1.96 -13.70
C ALA A 222 -18.77 0.68 -13.48
N ILE A 223 -17.76 0.73 -12.61
CA ILE A 223 -16.81 -0.38 -12.39
C ILE A 223 -17.05 -1.16 -11.09
N GLY A 224 -18.08 -0.80 -10.30
CA GLY A 224 -18.26 -1.37 -8.97
C GLY A 224 -19.70 -1.41 -8.46
N THR A 225 -19.94 -2.31 -7.51
CA THR A 225 -21.22 -2.49 -6.83
C THR A 225 -21.20 -1.82 -5.45
N ARG A 226 -22.27 -1.08 -5.11
CA ARG A 226 -22.38 -0.45 -3.78
C ARG A 226 -22.44 -1.51 -2.69
N THR A 227 -21.67 -1.30 -1.64
CA THR A 227 -21.66 -2.17 -0.46
C THR A 227 -22.39 -1.51 0.71
N THR A 228 -22.57 -2.26 1.80
CA THR A 228 -23.05 -1.74 3.09
C THR A 228 -21.92 -1.28 4.01
N TYR A 229 -20.67 -1.42 3.58
CA TYR A 229 -19.50 -1.03 4.36
C TYR A 229 -19.21 0.47 4.23
N THR A 230 -18.33 0.97 5.09
CA THR A 230 -17.80 2.33 5.04
C THR A 230 -16.30 2.31 4.83
N CYS A 231 -15.79 3.33 4.15
CA CYS A 231 -14.36 3.52 3.98
C CYS A 231 -13.70 3.78 5.34
N PRO A 232 -12.69 2.99 5.75
CA PRO A 232 -12.05 3.15 7.05
C PRO A 232 -11.29 4.47 7.20
N GLU A 233 -10.86 5.09 6.10
CA GLU A 233 -10.10 6.35 6.14
C GLU A 233 -10.99 7.60 6.13
N CYS A 234 -12.14 7.57 5.44
CA CYS A 234 -12.97 8.78 5.27
C CYS A 234 -14.42 8.63 5.75
N ASN A 235 -14.81 7.46 6.24
CA ASN A 235 -16.17 7.13 6.67
C ASN A 235 -17.27 7.31 5.61
N GLY A 236 -16.88 7.44 4.34
CA GLY A 236 -17.82 7.57 3.23
C GLY A 236 -18.24 6.24 2.62
N SER A 237 -19.18 6.30 1.69
CA SER A 237 -19.63 5.14 0.91
C SER A 237 -18.47 4.45 0.20
N ILE A 238 -18.54 3.12 0.13
CA ILE A 238 -17.54 2.28 -0.52
C ILE A 238 -18.21 1.26 -1.47
N TRP A 239 -17.57 1.05 -2.60
CA TRP A 239 -17.97 0.13 -3.65
C TRP A 239 -16.98 -1.02 -3.71
N GLN A 240 -17.47 -2.22 -4.00
CA GLN A 240 -16.62 -3.33 -4.41
C GLN A 240 -16.38 -3.19 -5.92
N ILE A 241 -15.13 -3.11 -6.34
CA ILE A 241 -14.74 -2.93 -7.75
C ILE A 241 -14.18 -4.23 -8.33
N GLY A 242 -14.43 -4.45 -9.62
CA GLY A 242 -13.97 -5.64 -10.32
C GLY A 242 -14.70 -6.94 -9.91
N THR A 243 -14.40 -8.02 -10.62
CA THR A 243 -14.96 -9.36 -10.38
C THR A 243 -13.90 -10.42 -10.12
N GLU A 244 -12.62 -10.05 -10.19
CA GLU A 244 -11.48 -10.94 -9.99
C GLU A 244 -10.92 -10.79 -8.56
N GLU A 245 -10.24 -11.84 -8.11
CA GLU A 245 -9.49 -11.83 -6.85
C GLU A 245 -8.12 -11.13 -7.04
N PRO A 246 -7.56 -10.47 -6.01
CA PRO A 246 -8.15 -10.29 -4.68
C PRO A 246 -9.32 -9.30 -4.71
N LEU A 247 -10.36 -9.52 -3.88
CA LEU A 247 -11.46 -8.58 -3.73
C LEU A 247 -10.97 -7.14 -3.47
N ARG A 248 -11.60 -6.18 -4.14
CA ARG A 248 -11.15 -4.78 -4.17
C ARG A 248 -12.28 -3.83 -3.79
N PHE A 249 -11.92 -2.76 -3.11
CA PHE A 249 -12.84 -1.72 -2.69
C PHE A 249 -12.34 -0.34 -3.08
N ARG A 250 -13.27 0.58 -3.37
CA ARG A 250 -12.98 1.99 -3.63
C ARG A 250 -14.05 2.91 -3.05
N CYS A 251 -13.63 3.98 -2.40
CA CYS A 251 -14.55 4.93 -1.76
C CYS A 251 -14.92 6.12 -2.67
N HIS A 252 -15.89 6.93 -2.24
CA HIS A 252 -16.41 8.07 -3.00
C HIS A 252 -15.42 9.24 -3.22
N ILE A 253 -14.25 9.22 -2.59
CA ILE A 253 -13.15 10.18 -2.79
C ILE A 253 -11.88 9.52 -3.36
N GLY A 254 -11.93 8.21 -3.63
CA GLY A 254 -10.90 7.49 -4.37
C GLY A 254 -9.95 6.61 -3.57
N HIS A 255 -10.02 6.55 -2.23
CA HIS A 255 -9.25 5.57 -1.46
C HIS A 255 -9.57 4.16 -1.94
N SER A 256 -8.54 3.34 -2.14
CA SER A 256 -8.68 1.96 -2.62
C SER A 256 -8.04 0.97 -1.67
N PHE A 257 -8.63 -0.22 -1.57
CA PHE A 257 -8.18 -1.28 -0.67
C PHE A 257 -8.36 -2.65 -1.33
N THR A 258 -7.38 -3.53 -1.21
CA THR A 258 -7.60 -4.98 -1.26
C THR A 258 -8.39 -5.42 -0.02
N ALA A 259 -9.03 -6.59 -0.06
CA ALA A 259 -9.78 -7.11 1.08
C ALA A 259 -8.92 -7.31 2.33
N ASN A 260 -7.66 -7.75 2.19
CA ASN A 260 -6.76 -7.94 3.31
C ASN A 260 -6.42 -6.60 3.98
N VAL A 261 -6.10 -5.57 3.17
CA VAL A 261 -5.83 -4.23 3.69
C VAL A 261 -7.09 -3.63 4.32
N PHE A 262 -8.26 -3.80 3.69
CA PHE A 262 -9.52 -3.33 4.23
C PHE A 262 -9.83 -3.95 5.61
N LEU A 263 -9.61 -5.26 5.77
CA LEU A 263 -9.82 -5.95 7.04
C LEU A 263 -8.81 -5.50 8.11
N SER A 264 -7.54 -5.33 7.72
CA SER A 264 -6.49 -4.79 8.60
C SER A 264 -6.86 -3.39 9.09
N GLU A 265 -7.43 -2.54 8.23
CA GLU A 265 -7.88 -1.20 8.62
C GLU A 265 -9.07 -1.20 9.57
N GLN A 266 -10.06 -2.06 9.33
CA GLN A 266 -11.18 -2.18 10.27
C GLN A 266 -10.70 -2.61 11.65
N THR A 267 -9.72 -3.50 11.68
CA THR A 267 -9.09 -3.97 12.90
C THR A 267 -8.37 -2.82 13.63
N GLN A 268 -7.57 -2.03 12.90
CA GLN A 268 -6.88 -0.87 13.46
C GLN A 268 -7.84 0.20 13.97
N ASN A 269 -8.94 0.44 13.25
CA ASN A 269 -9.98 1.40 13.67
C ASN A 269 -10.68 0.97 14.96
N ILE A 270 -10.97 -0.32 15.12
CA ILE A 270 -11.52 -0.87 16.36
C ILE A 270 -10.53 -0.66 17.50
N GLU A 271 -9.25 -0.97 17.30
CA GLU A 271 -8.23 -0.79 18.32
C GLU A 271 -8.08 0.69 18.73
N ASN A 272 -8.05 1.61 17.77
CA ASN A 272 -7.99 3.06 18.03
C ASN A 272 -9.22 3.55 18.81
N ALA A 273 -10.41 3.04 18.49
CA ALA A 273 -11.63 3.36 19.22
C ALA A 273 -11.58 2.85 20.67
N LEU A 274 -11.08 1.63 20.89
CA LEU A 274 -10.91 1.07 22.22
C LEU A 274 -9.90 1.87 23.06
N TRP A 275 -8.76 2.25 22.50
CA TRP A 275 -7.80 3.13 23.18
C TRP A 275 -8.37 4.51 23.51
N SER A 276 -9.20 5.06 22.62
CA SER A 276 -9.90 6.34 22.86
C SER A 276 -10.91 6.21 23.99
N ALA A 277 -11.65 5.10 24.06
CA ALA A 277 -12.58 4.81 25.14
C ALA A 277 -11.85 4.64 26.48
N VAL A 278 -10.76 3.86 26.51
CA VAL A 278 -9.92 3.66 27.71
C VAL A 278 -9.44 5.01 28.26
N ARG A 279 -8.91 5.88 27.39
CA ARG A 279 -8.45 7.22 27.80
C ARG A 279 -9.57 8.05 28.42
N ALA A 280 -10.74 8.11 27.78
CA ALA A 280 -11.89 8.86 28.30
C ALA A 280 -12.38 8.30 29.65
N MET A 281 -12.32 6.98 29.84
CA MET A 281 -12.67 6.35 31.11
C MET A 281 -11.64 6.65 32.21
N GLU A 282 -10.33 6.61 31.91
CA GLU A 282 -9.26 6.98 32.86
C GLU A 282 -9.36 8.45 33.29
N GLU A 283 -9.70 9.36 32.37
CA GLU A 283 -10.00 10.76 32.69
C GLU A 283 -11.17 10.86 33.68
N LYS A 284 -12.22 10.06 33.49
CA LYS A 284 -13.40 10.02 34.37
C LYS A 284 -13.09 9.41 35.74
N VAL A 285 -12.23 8.38 35.82
CA VAL A 285 -11.71 7.83 37.09
C VAL A 285 -10.99 8.92 37.86
N THR A 286 -10.07 9.62 37.19
CA THR A 286 -9.26 10.69 37.78
C THR A 286 -10.13 11.83 38.28
N PHE A 287 -11.10 12.27 37.47
CA PHE A 287 -12.06 13.30 37.83
C PHE A 287 -12.92 12.89 39.03
N SER A 288 -13.41 11.65 39.05
CA SER A 288 -14.23 11.13 40.16
C SER A 288 -13.44 11.10 41.47
N ARG A 289 -12.18 10.66 41.45
CA ARG A 289 -11.28 10.73 42.62
C ARG A 289 -11.05 12.18 43.07
N GLN A 290 -10.84 13.11 42.13
CA GLN A 290 -10.69 14.53 42.46
C GLN A 290 -11.96 15.11 43.11
N MET A 291 -13.14 14.75 42.62
CA MET A 291 -14.41 15.17 43.20
C MET A 291 -14.65 14.55 44.58
N SER A 292 -14.27 13.28 44.79
CA SER A 292 -14.26 12.61 46.10
C SER A 292 -13.46 13.41 47.11
N GLU A 293 -12.21 13.75 46.80
CA GLU A 293 -11.34 14.58 47.66
C GLU A 293 -11.95 15.95 47.95
N ARG A 294 -12.50 16.62 46.93
CA ARG A 294 -13.15 17.91 47.12
C ARG A 294 -14.38 17.83 48.03
N MET A 295 -15.20 16.81 47.90
CA MET A 295 -16.37 16.61 48.78
C MET A 295 -15.94 16.36 50.24
N LYS A 296 -14.81 15.65 50.46
CA LYS A 296 -14.21 15.50 51.80
C LYS A 296 -13.84 16.86 52.41
N THR A 297 -13.26 17.79 51.63
CA THR A 297 -12.94 19.14 52.13
C THR A 297 -14.15 19.95 52.57
N TYR A 298 -15.33 19.69 52.01
CA TYR A 298 -16.60 20.32 52.39
C TYR A 298 -17.37 19.53 53.48
N ASN A 299 -16.77 18.50 54.08
CA ASN A 299 -17.42 17.58 55.03
C ASN A 299 -18.66 16.86 54.47
N LEU A 300 -18.74 16.67 53.15
CA LEU A 300 -19.84 15.97 52.47
C LEU A 300 -19.50 14.49 52.27
N GLN A 301 -19.43 13.72 53.36
CA GLN A 301 -18.91 12.35 53.34
C GLN A 301 -19.69 11.40 52.42
N ASN A 302 -21.02 11.47 52.42
CA ASN A 302 -21.86 10.63 51.55
C ASN A 302 -21.63 10.90 50.07
N ALA A 303 -21.36 12.16 49.69
CA ALA A 303 -21.04 12.52 48.31
C ALA A 303 -19.65 12.05 47.92
N ALA A 304 -18.67 12.18 48.83
CA ALA A 304 -17.31 11.69 48.63
C ALA A 304 -17.30 10.17 48.36
N THR A 305 -17.98 9.38 49.20
CA THR A 305 -18.07 7.92 49.01
C THR A 305 -18.67 7.54 47.67
N LYS A 306 -19.74 8.23 47.22
CA LYS A 306 -20.34 7.97 45.90
C LYS A 306 -19.36 8.19 44.75
N TYR A 307 -18.55 9.25 44.81
CA TYR A 307 -17.53 9.51 43.79
C TYR A 307 -16.39 8.49 43.85
N GLU A 308 -16.01 8.04 45.04
CA GLU A 308 -14.99 7.00 45.22
C GLU A 308 -15.45 5.63 44.68
N ASP A 309 -16.66 5.22 45.01
CA ASP A 309 -17.26 3.98 44.52
C ASP A 309 -17.41 4.01 43.00
N HIS A 310 -17.81 5.17 42.44
CA HIS A 310 -17.86 5.36 41.00
C HIS A 310 -16.48 5.25 40.34
N ALA A 311 -15.44 5.82 40.95
CA ALA A 311 -14.07 5.72 40.45
C ALA A 311 -13.57 4.27 40.43
N LYS A 312 -13.80 3.51 41.52
CA LYS A 312 -13.43 2.09 41.60
C LYS A 312 -14.10 1.25 40.52
N SER A 313 -15.41 1.40 40.36
CA SER A 313 -16.17 0.66 39.34
C SER A 313 -15.63 0.93 37.93
N LEU A 314 -15.29 2.18 37.62
CA LEU A 314 -14.71 2.54 36.32
C LEU A 314 -13.30 1.99 36.13
N ASP A 315 -12.48 1.93 37.19
CA ASP A 315 -11.11 1.40 37.17
C ASP A 315 -11.10 -0.11 36.80
N ASP A 316 -12.06 -0.86 37.34
CA ASP A 316 -12.25 -2.28 37.03
C ASP A 316 -12.64 -2.48 35.55
N GLU A 317 -13.55 -1.65 35.03
CA GLU A 317 -13.94 -1.67 33.61
C GLU A 317 -12.79 -1.29 32.67
N VAL A 318 -12.00 -0.26 33.03
CA VAL A 318 -10.79 0.14 32.27
C VAL A 318 -9.80 -1.01 32.20
N THR A 319 -9.58 -1.72 33.31
CA THR A 319 -8.64 -2.84 33.38
C THR A 319 -9.05 -3.98 32.45
N LEU A 320 -10.36 -4.28 32.38
CA LEU A 320 -10.90 -5.28 31.46
C LEU A 320 -10.66 -4.91 29.99
N ILE A 321 -11.01 -3.68 29.60
CA ILE A 321 -10.86 -3.23 28.20
C ILE A 321 -9.38 -3.18 27.81
N ARG A 322 -8.51 -2.67 28.70
CA ARG A 322 -7.06 -2.66 28.47
C ARG A 322 -6.51 -4.08 28.29
N GLY A 323 -6.97 -5.05 29.08
CA GLY A 323 -6.61 -6.46 28.92
C GLY A 323 -6.95 -6.98 27.52
N ILE A 324 -8.17 -6.72 27.04
CA ILE A 324 -8.61 -7.12 25.68
C ILE A 324 -7.68 -6.54 24.60
N ILE A 325 -7.29 -5.27 24.72
CA ILE A 325 -6.40 -4.64 23.74
C ILE A 325 -5.01 -5.29 23.77
N LEU A 326 -4.42 -5.45 24.97
CA LEU A 326 -3.07 -5.97 25.14
C LEU A 326 -2.93 -7.45 24.78
N ASP A 327 -3.99 -8.24 24.89
CA ASP A 327 -4.00 -9.67 24.54
C ASP A 327 -3.97 -9.92 23.01
N GLY A 328 -4.04 -8.85 22.20
CA GLY A 328 -3.94 -8.90 20.75
C GLY A 328 -5.27 -9.23 20.06
N PHE A 329 -6.40 -8.72 20.59
CA PHE A 329 -7.75 -8.86 20.01
C PHE A 329 -7.80 -8.53 18.51
N ALA A 330 -6.92 -7.64 18.06
CA ALA A 330 -6.77 -7.18 16.69
C ALA A 330 -5.92 -8.13 15.81
N THR A 331 -4.70 -8.47 16.24
CA THR A 331 -3.73 -9.24 15.44
C THR A 331 -4.04 -10.73 15.39
N LYS A 332 -4.41 -11.36 16.52
CA LYS A 332 -4.61 -12.83 16.59
C LYS A 332 -5.86 -13.37 15.89
N ARG A 333 -6.69 -12.53 15.28
CA ARG A 333 -7.98 -12.93 14.67
C ARG A 333 -8.13 -12.53 13.21
N THR A 334 -7.12 -11.92 12.60
CA THR A 334 -7.09 -11.75 11.15
C THR A 334 -6.70 -13.08 10.51
N ILE A 335 -7.48 -13.51 9.52
CA ILE A 335 -7.24 -14.77 8.77
C ILE A 335 -5.86 -14.76 8.08
N ALA A 336 -5.31 -13.57 7.82
CA ALA A 336 -4.04 -13.38 7.12
C ALA A 336 -2.80 -13.79 7.94
N GLU A 337 -2.81 -13.66 9.27
CA GLU A 337 -1.67 -14.07 10.13
C GLU A 337 -1.75 -15.54 10.55
N ALA A 338 -2.95 -16.16 10.49
CA ALA A 338 -3.14 -17.57 10.84
C ALA A 338 -2.53 -18.56 9.82
N GLU A 339 -2.14 -18.10 8.62
CA GLU A 339 -1.35 -18.90 7.67
C GLU A 339 0.17 -18.88 7.98
N GLU A 340 0.61 -18.16 9.02
CA GLU A 340 2.03 -18.04 9.41
C GLU A 340 2.45 -18.94 10.58
N GLU A 341 1.54 -19.66 11.24
CA GLU A 341 1.93 -20.72 12.18
C GLU A 341 2.23 -22.02 11.41
N PRO A 342 3.46 -22.57 11.50
CA PRO A 342 3.69 -23.93 11.04
C PRO A 342 2.79 -24.84 11.89
N SER A 343 1.98 -25.66 11.23
CA SER A 343 1.30 -26.77 11.88
C SER A 343 2.36 -27.60 12.62
N GLU A 344 2.33 -27.56 13.95
CA GLU A 344 3.10 -28.48 14.81
C GLU A 344 2.74 -29.95 14.54
#